data_AF-A0A2A5VWL8-F1
#
_entry.id   AF-A0A2A5VWL8-F1
#
_cell.length_a   1.000
_cell.length_b   1.000
_cell.length_c   1.000
_cell.angle_alpha   90.00
_cell.angle_beta   90.00
_cell.angle_gamma   90.00
#
_symmetry.space_group_name_H-M   'P 1'
#
loop_
_entity.id
_entity.type
_entity.pdbx_description
1 polymer ?
#
loop_
_entity_poly.entity_id
_entity_poly.type
_entity_poly.pdbx_seq_one_letter_code
_entity_poly.pdbx_strand_id
1 'polypeptide(L)'
;MHPLRMNTEKNIQSILFEKARNEPISFRDFIEIALYADDFGYYRLQQSRVGRSPDRDFYTAESLGRVFSELIVDASKKLLGTERASHSRFIEIAAEPGRSLI
;
A
#
# COMPACT_ATOMS: atom_id res chain seq x y z
N MET A 1 -8.35 35.20 5.43
CA MET A 1 -8.75 33.79 5.27
C MET A 1 -9.84 33.73 4.23
N HIS A 2 -9.59 33.09 3.09
CA HIS A 2 -10.61 32.89 2.06
C HIS A 2 -11.50 31.72 2.50
N PRO A 3 -12.84 31.85 2.54
CA PRO A 3 -13.70 30.74 2.90
C PRO A 3 -13.59 29.68 1.79
N LEU A 4 -12.97 28.55 2.12
CA LEU A 4 -13.00 27.37 1.25
C LEU A 4 -14.46 26.96 1.12
N ARG A 5 -15.00 27.14 -0.09
CA ARG A 5 -16.32 26.66 -0.47
C ARG A 5 -16.29 25.13 -0.27
N MET A 6 -16.89 24.63 0.80
CA MET A 6 -16.99 23.18 1.03
C MET A 6 -17.80 22.60 -0.13
N ASN A 7 -17.12 21.89 -1.03
CA ASN A 7 -17.78 21.05 -1.99
C ASN A 7 -18.60 20.01 -1.19
N THR A 8 -19.88 19.85 -1.49
CA THR A 8 -20.78 18.92 -0.76
C THR A 8 -20.45 17.46 -1.02
N GLU A 9 -19.59 17.17 -2.00
CA GLU A 9 -19.10 15.82 -2.28
C GLU A 9 -17.93 15.45 -1.36
N LYS A 10 -18.06 14.29 -0.71
CA LYS A 10 -17.02 13.73 0.16
C LYS A 10 -15.76 13.47 -0.67
N ASN A 11 -14.63 13.98 -0.18
CA ASN A 11 -13.30 13.76 -0.74
C ASN A 11 -12.25 13.75 0.37
N ILE A 12 -10.99 13.41 0.04
CA ILE A 12 -9.93 13.30 1.05
C ILE A 12 -9.69 14.60 1.84
N GLN A 13 -9.81 15.77 1.19
CA GLN A 13 -9.63 17.06 1.85
C GLN A 13 -10.72 17.31 2.88
N SER A 14 -11.98 17.02 2.54
CA SER A 14 -13.10 17.14 3.47
C SER A 14 -12.91 16.25 4.71
N ILE A 15 -12.42 15.02 4.54
CA ILE A 15 -12.16 14.10 5.65
C ILE A 15 -11.06 14.65 6.58
N LEU A 16 -9.98 15.17 5.99
CA LEU A 16 -8.88 15.78 6.76
C LEU A 16 -9.32 17.05 7.50
N PHE A 17 -10.11 17.91 6.87
CA PHE A 17 -10.65 19.11 7.52
C PHE A 17 -11.61 18.78 8.65
N GLU A 18 -12.47 17.78 8.47
CA GLU A 18 -13.35 17.30 9.53
C GLU A 18 -12.55 16.76 10.72
N LYS A 19 -11.50 15.97 10.47
CA LYS A 19 -10.63 15.44 11.53
C LYS A 19 -9.87 16.56 12.26
N ALA A 20 -9.45 17.60 11.53
CA ALA A 20 -8.72 18.75 12.05
C ALA A 20 -9.62 19.88 12.59
N ARG A 21 -10.95 19.68 12.63
CA ARG A 21 -11.91 20.78 12.86
C ARG A 21 -11.70 21.50 14.18
N ASN A 22 -11.43 20.74 15.25
CA ASN A 22 -11.34 21.27 16.61
C ASN A 22 -9.91 21.30 17.16
N GLU A 23 -9.03 20.48 16.61
CA GLU A 23 -7.65 20.34 17.07
C GLU A 23 -6.73 19.95 15.90
N PRO A 24 -5.43 20.27 15.98
CA PRO A 24 -4.45 19.79 15.02
C PRO A 24 -4.44 18.26 14.98
N ILE A 25 -4.28 17.71 13.78
CA ILE A 25 -4.14 16.26 13.59
C ILE A 25 -2.70 15.82 13.81
N SER A 26 -2.51 14.63 14.38
CA SER A 26 -1.20 14.03 14.44
C SER A 26 -0.74 13.65 13.03
N PHE A 27 0.58 13.64 12.80
CA PHE A 27 1.12 13.17 11.51
C PHE A 27 0.73 11.72 11.23
N ARG A 28 0.63 10.88 12.27
CA ARG A 28 0.14 9.50 12.17
C ARG A 28 -1.28 9.47 11.59
N ASP A 29 -2.20 10.25 12.14
CA ASP A 29 -3.59 10.27 11.68
C ASP A 29 -3.72 10.85 10.28
N PHE A 30 -2.90 11.86 9.96
CA PHE A 30 -2.81 12.39 8.61
C PHE A 30 -2.40 11.30 7.61
N ILE A 31 -1.33 10.55 7.90
CA ILE A 31 -0.85 9.45 7.05
C ILE A 31 -1.91 8.36 6.93
N GLU A 32 -2.55 7.97 8.03
CA GLU A 32 -3.60 6.96 8.03
C GLU A 32 -4.75 7.36 7.09
N ILE A 33 -5.22 8.61 7.17
CA ILE A 33 -6.28 9.10 6.30
C ILE A 33 -5.82 9.15 4.84
N ALA A 34 -4.67 9.79 4.59
CA ALA A 34 -4.17 9.98 3.23
C ALA A 34 -3.91 8.66 2.49
N LEU A 35 -3.47 7.62 3.21
CA LEU A 35 -3.13 6.33 2.62
C LEU A 35 -4.29 5.33 2.62
N TYR A 36 -5.16 5.35 3.64
CA TYR A 36 -6.07 4.23 3.91
C TYR A 36 -7.53 4.61 4.13
N ALA A 37 -7.91 5.89 4.06
CA ALA A 37 -9.33 6.27 4.13
C ALA A 37 -10.17 5.51 3.08
N ASP A 38 -11.36 5.04 3.48
CA ASP A 38 -12.26 4.34 2.56
C ASP A 38 -12.54 5.18 1.32
N ASP A 39 -12.48 4.53 0.14
CA ASP A 39 -12.71 5.09 -1.20
C ASP A 39 -11.76 6.22 -1.65
N PHE A 40 -10.97 6.81 -0.76
CA PHE A 40 -10.16 8.01 -1.05
C PHE A 40 -8.68 7.86 -0.72
N GLY A 41 -8.32 6.94 0.18
CA GLY A 41 -6.95 6.68 0.57
C GLY A 41 -6.16 6.11 -0.60
N TYR A 42 -4.92 6.55 -0.75
CA TYR A 42 -4.06 6.17 -1.86
C TYR A 42 -4.07 4.64 -2.12
N TYR A 43 -3.84 3.82 -1.10
CA TYR A 43 -3.80 2.35 -1.23
C TYR A 43 -5.18 1.67 -1.33
N ARG A 44 -6.27 2.41 -1.12
CA ARG A 44 -7.66 1.90 -1.27
C ARG A 44 -8.19 2.08 -2.69
N LEU A 45 -7.67 3.07 -3.42
CA LEU A 45 -8.05 3.31 -4.82
C LEU A 45 -7.64 2.12 -5.70
N GLN A 46 -8.53 1.67 -6.57
CA GLN A 46 -8.26 0.64 -7.58
C GLN A 46 -7.45 1.23 -8.75
N GLN A 47 -6.20 1.59 -8.46
CA GLN A 47 -5.27 2.16 -9.41
C GLN A 47 -4.02 1.31 -9.53
N SER A 48 -3.54 1.24 -10.76
CA SER A 48 -2.37 0.49 -11.16
C SER A 48 -1.12 1.28 -10.79
N ARG A 49 -0.68 1.19 -9.52
CA ARG A 49 0.37 2.06 -8.97
C ARG A 49 1.80 1.54 -9.15
N VAL A 50 1.98 0.21 -9.13
CA VAL A 50 3.29 -0.44 -9.23
C VAL A 50 3.58 -0.84 -10.67
N GLY A 51 4.79 -0.53 -11.13
CA GLY A 51 5.34 -1.04 -12.39
C GLY A 51 6.42 -0.14 -12.97
N ARG A 52 6.99 -0.56 -14.11
CA ARG A 52 8.09 0.16 -14.78
C ARG A 52 7.62 1.16 -15.84
N SER A 53 6.34 1.15 -16.18
CA SER A 53 5.81 2.03 -17.20
C SER A 53 5.58 3.44 -16.66
N PRO A 54 5.61 4.49 -17.50
CA PRO A 54 5.51 5.88 -17.03
C PRO A 54 4.17 6.26 -16.39
N ASP A 55 3.12 5.44 -16.58
CA ASP A 55 1.81 5.57 -15.94
C ASP A 55 1.76 5.01 -14.50
N ARG A 56 2.90 4.56 -13.97
CA ARG A 56 3.04 4.00 -12.63
C ARG A 56 3.75 4.97 -11.72
N ASP A 57 3.35 4.97 -10.46
CA ASP A 57 3.91 5.88 -9.46
C ASP A 57 5.30 5.43 -9.00
N PHE A 58 5.52 4.11 -8.90
CA PHE A 58 6.79 3.53 -8.48
C PHE A 58 6.97 2.08 -8.97
N TYR A 59 8.21 1.59 -8.90
CA TYR A 59 8.54 0.18 -9.11
C TYR A 59 9.16 -0.41 -7.84
N THR A 60 8.98 -1.72 -7.65
CA THR A 60 9.52 -2.48 -6.51
C THR A 60 10.46 -3.58 -6.99
N ALA A 61 11.11 -4.29 -6.07
CA ALA A 61 11.92 -5.46 -6.42
C ALA A 61 11.10 -6.56 -7.11
N GLU A 62 9.81 -6.67 -6.81
CA GLU A 62 8.87 -7.55 -7.53
C GLU A 62 8.83 -7.24 -9.04
N SER A 63 9.08 -5.99 -9.43
CA SER A 63 9.18 -5.59 -10.84
C SER A 63 10.40 -6.20 -11.57
N LEU A 64 11.30 -6.91 -10.87
CA LEU A 64 12.36 -7.73 -11.47
C LEU A 64 11.82 -9.09 -11.98
N GLY A 65 10.56 -9.42 -11.67
CA GLY A 65 9.89 -10.64 -12.11
C GLY A 65 10.36 -11.87 -11.32
N ARG A 66 10.27 -13.04 -11.98
CA ARG A 66 10.43 -14.37 -11.37
C ARG A 66 11.75 -14.57 -10.62
N VAL A 67 12.82 -13.89 -11.01
CA VAL A 67 14.12 -14.01 -10.33
C VAL A 67 14.02 -13.57 -8.87
N PHE A 68 13.27 -12.49 -8.57
CA PHE A 68 13.13 -12.01 -7.20
C PHE A 68 12.39 -13.02 -6.31
N SER A 69 11.31 -13.63 -6.82
CA SER A 69 10.55 -14.61 -6.04
C SER A 69 11.34 -15.89 -5.78
N GLU A 70 12.10 -16.38 -6.76
CA GLU A 70 12.97 -17.55 -6.59
C GLU A 70 14.03 -17.32 -5.50
N LEU A 71 14.63 -16.13 -5.48
CA LEU A 71 15.61 -15.75 -4.45
C LEU A 71 15.00 -15.67 -3.05
N ILE A 72 13.78 -15.13 -2.92
CA ILE A 72 13.08 -15.07 -1.63
C ILE A 72 12.73 -16.48 -1.13
N VAL A 73 12.26 -17.36 -2.03
CA VAL A 73 11.95 -18.76 -1.68
C VAL A 73 13.21 -19.51 -1.26
N ASP A 74 14.31 -19.36 -2.00
CA ASP A 74 15.58 -20.02 -1.67
C ASP A 74 16.15 -19.51 -0.34
N ALA A 75 16.16 -18.20 -0.12
CA ALA A 75 16.57 -17.60 1.14
C ALA A 75 15.71 -18.09 2.32
N SER A 76 14.39 -18.20 2.12
CA SER A 76 13.47 -18.72 3.14
C SER A 76 13.76 -20.18 3.49
N LYS A 77 14.00 -21.03 2.48
CA LYS A 77 14.40 -22.44 2.68
C LYS A 77 15.73 -22.54 3.42
N LYS A 78 16.69 -21.67 3.10
CA LYS A 78 18.00 -21.63 3.77
C LYS A 78 17.88 -21.23 5.24
N LEU A 79 17.01 -20.28 5.58
CA LEU A 79 16.80 -19.83 6.95
C LEU A 79 16.03 -20.84 7.80
N LEU A 80 15.02 -21.50 7.23
CA LEU A 80 14.15 -22.44 7.96
C LEU A 80 14.69 -23.87 7.96
N GLY A 81 15.56 -24.21 7.01
CA GLY A 81 15.87 -25.59 6.63
C GLY A 81 14.80 -26.16 5.69
N THR A 82 15.22 -26.99 4.72
CA THR A 82 14.36 -27.47 3.63
C THR A 82 13.15 -28.26 4.12
N GLU A 83 13.30 -29.09 5.14
CA GLU A 83 12.22 -29.92 5.70
C GLU A 83 11.13 -29.04 6.31
N ARG A 84 11.49 -28.17 7.26
CA ARG A 84 10.55 -27.24 7.89
C ARG A 84 9.91 -26.29 6.88
N ALA A 85 10.67 -25.80 5.91
CA ALA A 85 10.15 -24.94 4.86
C ALA A 85 9.06 -25.64 4.03
N SER A 86 9.20 -26.93 3.75
CA SER A 86 8.21 -27.73 3.01
C SER A 86 6.89 -27.93 3.75
N HIS A 87 6.90 -27.80 5.08
CA HIS A 87 5.73 -27.86 5.95
C HIS A 87 5.25 -26.48 6.42
N SER A 88 5.80 -25.41 5.85
CA SER A 88 5.46 -24.04 6.21
C SER A 88 4.53 -23.42 5.17
N ARG A 89 3.77 -22.41 5.61
CA ARG A 89 2.97 -21.55 4.73
C ARG A 89 3.71 -20.24 4.54
N PHE A 90 3.91 -19.84 3.29
CA PHE A 90 4.38 -18.51 2.96
C PHE A 90 3.20 -17.53 3.07
N ILE A 91 3.40 -16.44 3.81
CA ILE A 91 2.41 -15.37 3.98
C ILE A 91 3.03 -14.10 3.44
N GLU A 92 2.43 -13.55 2.38
CA GLU A 92 2.76 -12.24 1.86
C GLU A 92 1.79 -11.20 2.46
N ILE A 93 2.33 -10.08 2.93
CA ILE A 93 1.56 -8.98 3.48
C ILE A 93 1.64 -7.82 2.49
N ALA A 94 0.48 -7.22 2.19
CA ALA A 94 0.35 -6.10 1.26
C ALA A 94 0.82 -6.42 -0.18
N ALA A 95 0.53 -7.62 -0.66
CA ALA A 95 0.63 -7.93 -2.08
C ALA A 95 -0.29 -7.00 -2.88
N GLU A 96 0.20 -6.48 -4.01
CA GLU A 96 -0.64 -5.67 -4.90
C GLU A 96 -1.85 -6.50 -5.39
N PRO A 97 -3.02 -5.88 -5.61
CA PRO A 97 -4.19 -6.59 -6.09
C PRO A 97 -3.91 -7.41 -7.36
N GLY A 98 -4.18 -8.71 -7.31
CA GLY A 98 -3.94 -9.63 -8.43
C GLY A 98 -2.46 -9.99 -8.65
N ARG A 99 -1.58 -9.64 -7.71
CA ARG A 99 -0.17 -10.05 -7.68
C ARG A 99 0.08 -10.98 -6.48
N SER A 100 1.07 -11.84 -6.65
CA SER A 100 1.58 -12.74 -5.61
C SER A 100 3.03 -13.01 -5.92
N LEU A 101 3.88 -13.04 -4.89
CA LEU A 101 5.28 -13.38 -5.03
C LEU A 101 5.45 -14.86 -5.43
N ILE A 102 4.59 -15.75 -4.93
CA ILE A 102 4.64 -17.20 -5.17
C ILE A 102 3.35 -17.75 -5.77
#